data_AF-A0A191HVG1-F1
#
_entry.id   AF-A0A191HVG1-F1
#
_cell.length_a   1.000
_cell.length_b   1.000
_cell.length_c   1.000
_cell.angle_alpha   90.00
_cell.angle_beta   90.00
_cell.angle_gamma   90.00
#
_symmetry.space_group_name_H-M   'P 1'
#
loop_
_entity.id
_entity.type
_entity.pdbx_description
1 polymer ?
#
loop_
_entity_poly.entity_id
_entity_poly.type
_entity_poly.pdbx_seq_one_letter_code
_entity_poly.pdbx_strand_id
1 'polypeptide(L)' 'MSFSKVANQYNYVAAEIVDEPSFEIVDGRHPVVERLVEFGDYIPNSFTMNPNDKNLAIITGPNMAGK' A
#
# COMPACT_ATOMS: atom_id res chain seq x y z
N MET A 1 17.33 -13.79 9.28
CA MET A 1 16.78 -14.01 7.93
C MET A 1 15.25 -13.79 7.80
N SER A 2 14.54 -13.36 8.85
CA SER A 2 13.07 -13.24 8.82
C SER A 2 12.57 -12.30 7.71
N PHE A 3 13.06 -11.05 7.66
CA PHE A 3 12.58 -10.05 6.69
C PHE A 3 12.89 -10.41 5.23
N SER A 4 14.09 -10.91 4.94
CA SER A 4 14.47 -11.34 3.59
C SER A 4 13.57 -12.49 3.08
N LYS A 5 13.21 -13.44 3.94
CA LYS A 5 12.30 -14.54 3.59
C LYS A 5 10.90 -14.02 3.26
N VAL A 6 10.37 -13.14 4.09
CA VAL A 6 9.04 -12.52 3.90
C VAL A 6 9.02 -11.68 2.62
N ALA A 7 10.06 -10.88 2.37
CA ALA A 7 10.15 -10.04 1.18
C ALA A 7 10.13 -10.88 -0.11
N ASN A 8 10.90 -11.97 -0.16
CA ASN A 8 10.90 -12.86 -1.32
C ASN A 8 9.56 -13.61 -1.46
N GLN A 9 9.02 -14.13 -0.35
CA GLN A 9 7.77 -14.91 -0.36
C GLN A 9 6.57 -14.08 -0.84
N TYR A 10 6.48 -12.81 -0.45
CA TYR A 10 5.32 -11.96 -0.75
C TYR A 10 5.60 -10.90 -1.81
N ASN A 11 6.75 -10.99 -2.50
CA ASN A 11 7.18 -10.05 -3.52
C ASN A 11 7.15 -8.60 -3.03
N TYR A 12 7.76 -8.34 -1.87
CA TYR A 12 7.93 -6.99 -1.36
C TYR A 12 9.16 -6.33 -1.97
N VAL A 13 9.04 -5.04 -2.22
CA VAL A 13 10.10 -4.18 -2.71
C VAL A 13 10.72 -3.40 -1.55
N ALA A 14 11.98 -3.03 -1.68
CA ALA A 14 12.59 -2.08 -0.76
C ALA A 14 11.99 -0.69 -1.02
N ALA A 15 11.51 -0.03 0.04
CA ALA A 15 11.04 1.34 -0.05
C ALA A 15 12.22 2.31 -0.24
N GLU A 16 12.00 3.37 -1.02
CA GLU A 16 12.90 4.51 -1.06
C GLU A 16 12.64 5.41 0.16
N ILE A 17 13.69 5.74 0.89
CA ILE A 17 13.62 6.64 2.04
C ILE A 17 14.17 7.99 1.59
N VAL A 18 13.34 9.01 1.71
CA VAL A 18 13.65 10.39 1.31
C VAL A 18 13.57 11.32 2.52
N ASP A 19 14.27 12.45 2.46
CA ASP A 19 14.28 13.44 3.55
C ASP A 19 13.04 14.35 3.50
N GLU A 20 12.42 14.48 2.33
CA GLU A 20 11.20 15.25 2.12
C GLU A 20 9.99 14.57 2.77
N PRO A 21 9.04 15.36 3.32
CA PRO A 21 7.80 14.84 3.89
C PRO A 21 6.83 14.39 2.78
N SER A 22 7.17 13.33 2.08
CA SER A 22 6.38 12.75 1.00
C SER A 22 6.04 11.29 1.29
N PHE A 23 4.94 10.83 0.71
CA PHE A 23 4.53 9.44 0.80
C PHE A 23 3.95 9.02 -0.54
N GLU A 24 4.53 7.97 -1.11
CA GLU A 24 4.07 7.40 -2.36
C GLU A 24 4.03 5.88 -2.26
N ILE A 25 2.92 5.31 -2.72
CA ILE A 25 2.71 3.88 -2.88
C ILE A 25 2.19 3.67 -4.30
N VAL A 26 2.85 2.79 -5.04
CA VAL A 26 2.40 2.30 -6.35
C VAL A 26 1.98 0.85 -6.18
N ASP A 27 0.76 0.53 -6.59
CA ASP A 27 0.16 -0.81 -6.51
C ASP A 27 0.33 -1.47 -5.14
N GLY A 28 0.04 -0.70 -4.10
CA GLY A 28 0.14 -1.13 -2.71
C GLY A 28 -0.84 -2.24 -2.36
N ARG A 29 -0.35 -3.19 -1.57
CA ARG A 29 -1.13 -4.33 -1.07
C ARG A 29 -1.15 -4.33 0.45
N HIS A 30 -2.34 -4.51 1.02
CA HIS A 30 -2.48 -4.68 2.46
C HIS A 30 -1.93 -6.07 2.86
N PRO A 31 -0.84 -6.15 3.65
CA PRO A 31 -0.05 -7.38 3.81
C PRO A 31 -0.78 -8.55 4.48
N VAL A 32 -1.86 -8.27 5.22
CA VAL A 32 -2.73 -9.30 5.80
C VAL A 32 -3.92 -9.65 4.90
N VAL A 33 -4.70 -8.65 4.48
CA VAL A 33 -5.92 -8.86 3.67
C VAL A 33 -5.63 -9.60 2.37
N GLU A 34 -4.53 -9.29 1.67
CA GLU A 34 -4.17 -9.96 0.42
C GLU A 34 -4.00 -11.49 0.56
N ARG A 35 -3.73 -11.96 1.78
CA ARG A 35 -3.50 -13.39 2.09
C ARG A 35 -4.77 -14.10 2.55
N LEU A 36 -5.83 -13.34 2.83
CA LEU A 36 -7.11 -13.85 3.32
C LEU A 36 -8.16 -13.95 2.21
N VAL A 37 -7.97 -13.21 1.11
CA VAL A 37 -8.82 -13.29 -0.09
C VAL A 37 -8.29 -14.36 -1.06
N GLU A 38 -9.11 -14.80 -2.01
CA GLU A 38 -8.65 -15.77 -3.01
C GLU A 38 -7.51 -15.18 -3.86
N PHE A 39 -6.64 -16.07 -4.34
CA PHE A 39 -5.47 -15.65 -5.10
C PHE A 39 -5.90 -14.92 -6.39
N GLY A 40 -5.52 -13.66 -6.52
CA GLY A 40 -5.88 -12.81 -7.66
C GLY A 40 -7.04 -11.85 -7.42
N ASP A 41 -7.75 -11.97 -6.29
CA ASP A 41 -8.93 -11.12 -6.01
C ASP A 41 -8.58 -9.79 -5.32
N TYR A 42 -7.39 -9.69 -4.73
CA TYR A 42 -6.95 -8.44 -4.13
C TYR A 42 -6.61 -7.40 -5.21
N ILE A 43 -7.32 -6.27 -5.21
CA ILE A 43 -7.04 -5.15 -6.11
C ILE A 43 -6.05 -4.19 -5.41
N PRO A 44 -4.82 -4.01 -5.93
CA PRO A 44 -3.85 -3.07 -5.38
C PRO A 44 -4.31 -1.62 -5.52
N ASN A 45 -3.86 -0.76 -4.61
CA ASN A 45 -4.18 0.66 -4.63
C ASN A 45 -2.91 1.52 -4.59
N SER A 46 -2.89 2.56 -5.42
CA SER A 46 -1.84 3.56 -5.40
C SER A 46 -2.29 4.77 -4.56
N PHE A 47 -1.35 5.40 -3.86
CA PHE A 47 -1.64 6.56 -3.02
C PHE A 47 -0.43 7.51 -2.99
N THR A 48 -0.70 8.80 -3.07
CA THR A 48 0.33 9.84 -3.01
C THR A 48 -0.12 10.95 -2.09
N MET A 49 0.76 11.37 -1.19
CA MET A 49 0.57 12.48 -0.27
C MET A 49 1.85 13.32 -0.21
N ASN A 50 1.69 14.63 -0.31
CA ASN A 50 2.77 15.60 -0.15
C ASN A 50 2.19 16.95 0.33
N PRO A 51 3.01 17.83 0.94
CA PRO A 51 2.50 19.07 1.54
C PRO A 51 2.04 20.12 0.53
N ASN A 52 2.51 20.04 -0.72
CA ASN A 52 2.36 21.08 -1.72
C ASN A 52 1.10 20.93 -2.59
N ASP A 53 0.60 19.71 -2.76
CA ASP A 53 -0.52 19.39 -3.66
C ASP A 53 -1.58 18.49 -2.99
N LYS A 54 -1.14 17.43 -2.31
CA LYS A 54 -2.02 16.37 -1.79
C LYS A 54 -1.83 16.17 -0.29
N ASN A 55 -2.15 17.18 0.52
CA ASN A 55 -1.92 17.14 1.97
C ASN A 55 -3.13 16.63 2.80
N LEU A 56 -4.29 16.43 2.15
CA LEU A 56 -5.50 15.90 2.77
C LEU A 56 -6.22 14.95 1.79
N ALA A 57 -6.62 13.77 2.28
CA ALA A 57 -7.44 12.83 1.54
C ALA A 57 -8.79 12.65 2.23
N ILE A 58 -9.89 12.94 1.52
CA ILE A 58 -11.25 12.66 1.97
C ILE A 58 -11.74 11.41 1.27
N ILE A 59 -11.91 10.31 2.02
CA ILE A 59 -12.29 9.01 1.48
C ILE A 59 -13.78 8.78 1.73
N THR A 60 -14.56 8.52 0.67
CA THR A 60 -16.03 8.38 0.73
C THR A 60 -16.54 7.14 -0.01
N GLY A 61 -17.75 6.69 0.32
CA GLY A 61 -18.46 5.60 -0.36
C GLY A 61 -19.14 4.63 0.61
N PRO A 62 -19.78 3.55 0.11
CA PRO A 62 -20.55 2.62 0.94
C PRO A 62 -19.66 1.80 1.89
N ASN A 63 -20.23 1.31 2.99
CA ASN A 63 -19.54 0.40 3.90
C ASN A 63 -19.10 -0.87 3.17
N MET A 64 -17.99 -1.48 3.61
CA MET A 64 -17.40 -2.71 3.03
C MET A 64 -16.78 -2.58 1.63
N ALA A 65 -16.65 -1.36 1.07
CA ALA A 65 -15.97 -1.16 -0.22
C ALA A 65 -14.42 -1.14 -0.14
N GLY A 66 -13.83 -1.65 0.95
CA GLY A 66 -12.38 -1.64 1.14
C GLY A 66 -11.76 -0.27 1.40
N LYS A 67 -12.54 0.67 1.97
CA LYS A 67 -12.04 1.94 2.52
C LYS A 67 -11.36 1.76 3.86
#